data_AF-A0AA39K7L0-F1
#
_entry.id   AF-A0AA39K7L0-F1
#
_cell.length_a   1.000
_cell.length_b   1.000
_cell.length_c   1.000
_cell.angle_alpha   90.00
_cell.angle_beta   90.00
_cell.angle_gamma   90.00
#
_symmetry.space_group_name_H-M   'P 1'
#
loop_
_entity.id
_entity.type
_entity.pdbx_description
1 polymer ?
#
loop_
_entity_poly.entity_id
_entity_poly.type
_entity_poly.pdbx_seq_one_letter_code
_entity_poly.pdbx_strand_id
1 'polypeptide(L)'
;MTRQRSLSGTIPSMETAHDELKDNTIIVVLGASGDLAKKKTFPALFGLYAQNYLPRDVKIIGYARSKMDLPEFHKRATSYIKNPDDSPEIAAKIQEFKDISTYLAGSYEDGAAFDELNKRLEDIEAGYQSKECNRIFYLALPPSVFIPVAKNLKEHCYVTKGGVNRIIVEKPFGKDLDSARELLSSLKRYWTEDETFRIDHYLGKEMVKNILVLRFANVAMNAAWDKNSISNVQITFKEPFGTEGRGGYFDEFGMIRDVLQNHLLQVLSIIAMERPVSFAAEDIRDEKVKVLRAIPPIERDDTLLGQYVAANGKPGYLDDDTVPNNSVCPTFAATTLWVHNPRWEGVPFILKAGKALNEAKVEVRIQFKDVTQGIFKDIARNELVIRIQPSEAVYLKLNAKTPGLYTRAMPTEMDLTYKRRFSDAKIPEAYEALILDALKGDHSNFVRHDELDVAWKIFTPILHWIDGKDGPRPRPVNYPYGSRGPKELEAFVKKYGFKRNTEGYVWPVSSLASL
;
A
#
# COMPACT_ATOMS: atom_id res chain seq x y z
N MET A 1 4.96 14.62 44.45
CA MET A 1 6.36 14.74 43.99
C MET A 1 6.45 14.22 42.56
N THR A 2 6.26 15.09 41.59
CA THR A 2 6.39 14.79 40.16
C THR A 2 7.89 14.75 39.86
N ARG A 3 8.46 13.55 39.66
CA ARG A 3 9.86 13.43 39.23
C ARG A 3 9.96 13.95 37.81
N GLN A 4 10.45 15.17 37.64
CA GLN A 4 11.06 15.61 36.38
C GLN A 4 12.31 14.76 36.14
N ARG A 5 12.20 13.77 35.25
CA ARG A 5 13.36 13.09 34.67
C ARG A 5 13.96 13.99 33.60
N SER A 6 15.27 14.20 33.64
CA SER A 6 16.04 14.86 32.59
C SER A 6 15.85 14.12 31.26
N LEU A 7 15.45 14.85 30.21
CA LEU A 7 15.14 14.33 28.87
C LEU A 7 16.40 14.11 28.01
N SER A 8 17.42 13.44 28.53
CA SER A 8 18.51 12.89 27.70
C SER A 8 18.36 11.37 27.65
N GLY A 9 17.87 10.86 26.52
CA GLY A 9 17.60 9.43 26.29
C GLY A 9 16.12 9.05 26.09
N THR A 10 15.29 9.91 25.49
CA THR A 10 13.86 9.66 25.29
C THR A 10 13.58 8.60 24.21
N ILE A 11 12.61 7.72 24.49
CA ILE A 11 12.05 6.77 23.52
C ILE A 11 11.46 7.58 22.33
N PRO A 12 11.86 7.28 21.08
CA PRO A 12 11.34 7.95 19.88
C PRO A 12 9.80 7.95 19.83
N SER A 13 9.21 9.13 19.60
CA SER A 13 7.77 9.31 19.34
C SER A 13 7.45 9.08 17.85
N MET A 14 6.16 9.06 17.48
CA MET A 14 5.76 8.96 16.07
C MET A 14 6.24 10.15 15.20
N GLU A 15 6.70 11.24 15.81
CA GLU A 15 7.14 12.46 15.11
C GLU A 15 8.67 12.60 15.07
N THR A 16 9.42 11.58 15.51
CA THR A 16 10.88 11.67 15.57
C THR A 16 11.44 11.74 14.15
N ALA A 17 12.03 12.88 13.78
CA ALA A 17 12.60 13.09 12.45
C ALA A 17 13.98 12.41 12.32
N HIS A 18 14.19 11.69 11.22
CA HIS A 18 15.45 11.05 10.86
C HIS A 18 16.12 11.84 9.73
N ASP A 19 17.17 12.63 9.98
CA ASP A 19 17.92 13.35 8.93
C ASP A 19 17.02 14.00 7.85
N GLU A 20 16.02 14.75 8.29
CA GLU A 20 15.03 15.39 7.41
C GLU A 20 15.72 16.38 6.45
N LEU A 21 15.44 16.24 5.16
CA LEU A 21 15.95 17.15 4.14
C LEU A 21 15.12 18.42 4.16
N LYS A 22 15.73 19.52 4.58
CA LYS A 22 15.03 20.82 4.71
C LYS A 22 15.35 21.80 3.59
N ASP A 23 16.54 21.68 2.99
CA ASP A 23 17.10 22.63 2.03
C ASP A 23 17.87 21.91 0.90
N ASN A 24 18.21 22.65 -0.16
CA ASN A 24 19.16 22.27 -1.22
C ASN A 24 18.91 20.87 -1.81
N THR A 25 17.66 20.56 -2.11
CA THR A 25 17.24 19.22 -2.53
C THR A 25 16.80 19.23 -3.99
N ILE A 26 17.34 18.31 -4.79
CA ILE A 26 16.89 18.03 -6.15
C ILE A 26 16.16 16.68 -6.16
N ILE A 27 14.94 16.68 -6.69
CA ILE A 27 14.14 15.47 -6.90
C ILE A 27 14.14 15.14 -8.38
N VAL A 28 14.76 14.02 -8.75
CA VAL A 28 14.80 13.52 -10.11
C VAL A 28 13.74 12.43 -10.28
N VAL A 29 12.75 12.67 -11.13
CA VAL A 29 11.71 11.71 -11.48
C VAL A 29 12.11 11.01 -12.78
N LEU A 30 12.70 9.81 -12.66
CA LEU A 30 13.04 8.99 -13.81
C LEU A 30 11.81 8.25 -14.31
N GLY A 31 11.61 8.22 -15.63
CA GLY A 31 10.35 7.78 -16.21
C GLY A 31 9.27 8.86 -16.18
N ALA A 32 9.66 10.14 -16.19
CA ALA A 32 8.72 11.26 -16.12
C ALA A 32 7.68 11.30 -17.26
N SER A 33 7.95 10.67 -18.40
CA SER A 33 6.97 10.50 -19.47
C SER A 33 5.96 9.37 -19.22
N GLY A 34 6.11 8.60 -18.14
CA GLY A 34 5.27 7.45 -17.81
C GLY A 34 3.88 7.80 -17.28
N ASP A 35 3.03 6.76 -17.19
CA ASP A 35 1.66 6.87 -16.71
C ASP A 35 1.60 7.10 -15.19
N LEU A 36 2.48 6.44 -14.43
CA LEU A 36 2.61 6.61 -12.99
C LEU A 36 3.03 8.05 -12.64
N ALA A 37 4.03 8.59 -13.34
CA ALA A 37 4.55 9.92 -13.10
C ALA A 37 3.46 11.00 -13.22
N LYS A 38 2.74 11.02 -14.35
CA LYS A 38 1.69 12.04 -14.58
C LYS A 38 0.45 11.86 -13.70
N LYS A 39 0.07 10.62 -13.37
CA LYS A 39 -1.17 10.32 -12.61
C LYS A 39 -0.99 10.36 -11.09
N LYS A 40 0.23 10.15 -10.59
CA LYS A 40 0.50 9.95 -9.15
C LYS A 40 1.70 10.76 -8.65
N THR A 41 2.89 10.61 -9.25
CA THR A 41 4.12 11.21 -8.71
C THR A 41 4.13 12.74 -8.77
N PHE A 42 3.87 13.35 -9.94
CA PHE A 42 3.82 14.81 -10.05
C PHE A 42 2.65 15.44 -9.29
N PRO A 43 1.42 14.86 -9.32
CA PRO A 43 0.34 15.32 -8.44
C PRO A 43 0.70 15.26 -6.95
N ALA A 44 1.43 14.24 -6.51
CA ALA A 44 1.88 14.14 -5.11
C ALA A 44 2.93 15.19 -4.77
N LEU A 45 3.94 15.40 -5.64
CA LEU A 45 4.93 16.46 -5.46
C LEU A 45 4.29 17.85 -5.42
N PHE A 46 3.30 18.11 -6.29
CA PHE A 46 2.52 19.34 -6.24
C PHE A 46 1.73 19.46 -4.93
N GLY A 47 1.10 18.37 -4.47
CA GLY A 47 0.36 18.34 -3.21
C GLY A 47 1.22 18.72 -2.01
N LEU A 48 2.48 18.24 -1.97
CA LEU A 48 3.47 18.62 -0.97
C LEU A 48 3.96 20.06 -1.15
N TYR A 49 4.22 20.50 -2.38
CA TYR A 49 4.61 21.88 -2.68
C TYR A 49 3.54 22.87 -2.21
N ALA A 50 2.28 22.65 -2.58
CA ALA A 50 1.17 23.55 -2.27
C ALA A 50 0.89 23.68 -0.76
N GLN A 51 1.34 22.70 0.03
CA GLN A 51 1.23 22.65 1.49
C GLN A 51 2.55 23.01 2.21
N ASN A 52 3.58 23.44 1.48
CA ASN A 52 4.90 23.81 2.00
C ASN A 52 5.63 22.67 2.74
N TYR A 53 5.43 21.42 2.31
CA TYR A 53 6.13 20.25 2.86
C TYR A 53 7.38 19.85 2.06
N LEU A 54 7.63 20.45 0.90
CA LEU A 54 8.88 20.24 0.18
C LEU A 54 10.01 21.09 0.79
N PRO A 55 11.28 20.65 0.65
CA PRO A 55 12.44 21.43 1.06
C PRO A 55 12.45 22.83 0.45
N ARG A 56 13.07 23.80 1.14
CA ARG A 56 13.30 25.13 0.58
C ARG A 56 14.22 25.02 -0.64
N ASP A 57 13.95 25.86 -1.64
CA ASP A 57 14.69 25.92 -2.91
C ASP A 57 14.75 24.59 -3.70
N VAL A 58 13.79 23.69 -3.44
CA VAL A 58 13.70 22.40 -4.14
C VAL A 58 13.63 22.59 -5.65
N LYS A 59 14.33 21.73 -6.39
CA LYS A 59 14.20 21.63 -7.85
C LYS A 59 13.77 20.24 -8.26
N ILE A 60 12.94 20.17 -9.30
CA ILE A 60 12.39 18.90 -9.79
C ILE A 60 12.84 18.69 -11.22
N ILE A 61 13.45 17.54 -11.52
CA ILE A 61 13.89 17.19 -12.87
C ILE A 61 13.12 15.96 -13.34
N GLY A 62 12.32 16.10 -14.38
CA GLY A 62 11.81 14.96 -15.12
C GLY A 62 12.88 14.39 -16.05
N TYR A 63 13.08 13.08 -16.04
CA TYR A 63 14.04 12.41 -16.91
C TYR A 63 13.40 11.23 -17.64
N ALA A 64 13.46 11.20 -18.97
CA ALA A 64 13.02 10.03 -19.76
C ALA A 64 13.63 9.98 -21.16
N ARG A 65 13.47 8.85 -21.86
CA ARG A 65 13.92 8.67 -23.26
C ARG A 65 13.18 9.57 -24.25
N SER A 66 11.94 9.92 -23.95
CA SER A 66 11.08 10.72 -24.84
C SER A 66 11.66 12.12 -25.02
N LYS A 67 11.88 12.55 -26.26
CA LYS A 67 12.23 13.94 -26.53
C LYS A 67 10.95 14.78 -26.43
N MET A 68 10.91 15.70 -25.48
CA MET A 68 9.84 16.69 -25.32
C MET A 68 10.46 18.01 -24.89
N ASP A 69 9.84 19.10 -25.29
CA ASP A 69 10.21 20.44 -24.81
C ASP A 69 9.61 20.71 -23.42
N LEU A 70 10.04 21.82 -22.80
CA LEU A 70 9.61 22.19 -21.47
C LEU A 70 8.08 22.48 -21.39
N PRO A 71 7.46 23.20 -22.33
CA PRO A 71 6.01 23.39 -22.36
C PRO A 71 5.21 22.08 -22.42
N GLU A 72 5.62 21.12 -23.27
CA GLU A 72 4.99 19.81 -23.35
C GLU A 72 5.14 19.04 -22.05
N PHE A 73 6.34 19.04 -21.46
CA PHE A 73 6.59 18.43 -20.15
C PHE A 73 5.67 19.01 -19.08
N HIS A 74 5.59 20.35 -18.94
CA HIS A 74 4.74 21.00 -17.95
C HIS A 74 3.27 20.65 -18.15
N LYS A 75 2.77 20.68 -19.39
CA LYS A 75 1.39 20.27 -19.71
C LYS A 75 1.12 18.84 -19.25
N ARG A 76 2.05 17.92 -19.47
CA ARG A 76 1.92 16.51 -19.07
C ARG A 76 1.99 16.35 -17.56
N ALA A 77 2.99 16.94 -16.90
CA ALA A 77 3.22 16.84 -15.46
C ALA A 77 2.06 17.39 -14.64
N THR A 78 1.38 18.43 -15.11
CA THR A 78 0.26 19.05 -14.40
C THR A 78 -1.13 18.54 -14.83
N SER A 79 -1.21 17.60 -15.79
CA SER A 79 -2.49 17.19 -16.40
C SER A 79 -3.49 16.50 -15.45
N TYR A 80 -3.02 15.91 -14.35
CA TYR A 80 -3.87 15.26 -13.34
C TYR A 80 -3.92 16.04 -12.02
N ILE A 81 -3.36 17.24 -11.98
CA ILE A 81 -3.50 18.14 -10.82
C ILE A 81 -4.89 18.75 -10.88
N LYS A 82 -5.69 18.54 -9.83
CA LYS A 82 -7.04 19.09 -9.73
C LYS A 82 -6.97 20.56 -9.32
N ASN A 83 -7.65 21.42 -10.07
CA ASN A 83 -7.99 22.78 -9.67
C ASN A 83 -9.52 22.90 -9.56
N PRO A 84 -10.12 22.46 -8.44
CA PRO A 84 -11.56 22.63 -8.27
C PRO A 84 -11.93 24.12 -8.33
N ASP A 85 -13.05 24.42 -8.99
CA ASP A 85 -13.62 25.76 -9.12
C ASP A 85 -12.72 26.81 -9.80
N ASP A 86 -11.74 26.36 -10.59
CA ASP A 86 -10.78 27.21 -11.31
C ASP A 86 -10.13 28.28 -10.39
N SER A 87 -9.76 27.86 -9.17
CA SER A 87 -9.18 28.75 -8.16
C SER A 87 -7.92 29.46 -8.70
N PRO A 88 -7.87 30.81 -8.66
CA PRO A 88 -6.69 31.59 -9.05
C PRO A 88 -5.47 31.28 -8.18
N GLU A 89 -5.67 30.98 -6.89
CA GLU A 89 -4.59 30.63 -5.97
C GLU A 89 -3.91 29.32 -6.37
N ILE A 90 -4.71 28.30 -6.69
CA ILE A 90 -4.19 27.01 -7.14
C ILE A 90 -3.51 27.17 -8.50
N ALA A 91 -4.07 27.96 -9.41
CA ALA A 91 -3.45 28.26 -10.70
C ALA A 91 -2.07 28.93 -10.55
N ALA A 92 -1.94 29.88 -9.63
CA ALA A 92 -0.66 30.51 -9.30
C ALA A 92 0.34 29.49 -8.74
N LYS A 93 -0.07 28.65 -7.78
CA LYS A 93 0.79 27.57 -7.25
C LYS A 93 1.21 26.56 -8.32
N ILE A 94 0.33 26.24 -9.27
CA ILE A 94 0.67 25.37 -10.42
C ILE A 94 1.75 26.03 -11.27
N GLN A 95 1.67 27.35 -11.49
CA GLN A 95 2.68 28.07 -12.25
C GLN A 95 4.03 28.08 -11.51
N GLU A 96 4.04 28.41 -10.21
CA GLU A 96 5.28 28.35 -9.41
C GLU A 96 5.89 26.93 -9.40
N PHE A 97 5.05 25.90 -9.30
CA PHE A 97 5.49 24.51 -9.37
C PHE A 97 6.13 24.17 -10.73
N LYS A 98 5.62 24.74 -11.83
CA LYS A 98 6.25 24.60 -13.14
C LYS A 98 7.61 25.29 -13.16
N ASP A 99 7.74 26.47 -12.56
CA ASP A 99 8.98 27.26 -12.56
C ASP A 99 10.13 26.59 -11.79
N ILE A 100 9.83 25.74 -10.79
CA ILE A 100 10.82 24.91 -10.09
C ILE A 100 11.09 23.55 -10.76
N SER A 101 10.38 23.24 -11.85
CA SER A 101 10.46 21.95 -12.55
C SER A 101 11.05 22.08 -13.95
N THR A 102 11.90 21.13 -14.31
CA THR A 102 12.54 21.07 -15.63
C THR A 102 12.58 19.64 -16.16
N TYR A 103 13.03 19.48 -17.40
CA TYR A 103 13.05 18.19 -18.09
C TYR A 103 14.38 17.97 -18.83
N LEU A 104 14.85 16.73 -18.80
CA LEU A 104 15.99 16.28 -19.60
C LEU A 104 15.65 14.95 -20.30
N ALA A 105 15.92 14.90 -21.60
CA ALA A 105 15.78 13.66 -22.37
C ALA A 105 17.10 12.88 -22.35
N GLY A 106 17.04 11.58 -22.08
CA GLY A 106 18.23 10.74 -22.06
C GLY A 106 17.95 9.24 -21.94
N SER A 107 18.96 8.43 -22.26
CA SER A 107 18.88 6.97 -22.16
C SER A 107 18.95 6.49 -20.71
N TYR A 108 18.45 5.28 -20.43
CA TYR A 108 18.56 4.63 -19.13
C TYR A 108 19.79 3.72 -18.99
N GLU A 109 20.46 3.44 -20.11
CA GLU A 109 21.54 2.44 -20.18
C GLU A 109 22.91 3.08 -20.46
N ASP A 110 22.94 4.29 -21.04
CA ASP A 110 24.16 4.96 -21.48
C ASP A 110 24.72 5.90 -20.39
N GLY A 111 25.95 5.64 -19.94
CA GLY A 111 26.63 6.48 -18.94
C GLY A 111 26.78 7.94 -19.39
N ALA A 112 26.97 8.20 -20.68
CA ALA A 112 27.10 9.57 -21.20
C ALA A 112 25.81 10.40 -21.00
N ALA A 113 24.64 9.75 -21.04
CA ALA A 113 23.39 10.42 -20.74
C ALA A 113 23.26 10.79 -19.25
N PHE A 114 23.84 9.98 -18.36
CA PHE A 114 23.90 10.28 -16.93
C PHE A 114 24.97 11.31 -16.58
N ASP A 115 26.06 11.40 -17.35
CA ASP A 115 27.01 12.52 -17.24
C ASP A 115 26.32 13.85 -17.55
N GLU A 116 25.49 13.91 -18.59
CA GLU A 116 24.72 15.12 -18.91
C GLU A 116 23.66 15.43 -17.83
N LEU A 117 23.02 14.40 -17.26
CA LEU A 117 22.15 14.57 -16.10
C LEU A 117 22.93 15.13 -14.90
N ASN A 118 24.11 14.59 -14.60
CA ASN A 118 24.94 15.07 -13.50
C ASN A 118 25.38 16.52 -13.71
N LYS A 119 25.79 16.89 -14.92
CA LYS A 119 26.11 18.28 -15.24
C LYS A 119 24.93 19.21 -14.97
N ARG A 120 23.71 18.81 -15.37
CA ARG A 120 22.51 19.58 -15.09
C ARG A 120 22.20 19.68 -13.58
N LEU A 121 22.49 18.64 -12.82
CA LEU A 121 22.36 18.66 -11.36
C LEU A 121 23.36 19.65 -10.75
N GLU A 122 24.63 19.58 -11.14
CA GLU A 122 25.70 20.47 -10.68
C GLU A 122 25.43 21.95 -11.04
N ASP A 123 24.90 22.23 -12.24
CA ASP A 123 24.51 23.57 -12.66
C ASP A 123 23.42 24.17 -11.75
N ILE A 124 22.48 23.35 -11.29
CA ILE A 124 21.43 23.77 -10.34
C ILE A 124 22.03 23.96 -8.94
N GLU A 125 22.86 23.02 -8.50
CA GLU A 125 23.50 23.03 -7.18
C GLU A 125 24.45 24.22 -7.01
N ALA A 126 25.11 24.68 -8.07
CA ALA A 126 25.94 25.88 -8.07
C ALA A 126 25.15 27.15 -7.69
N GLY A 127 23.82 27.12 -7.83
CA GLY A 127 22.91 28.19 -7.39
C GLY A 127 22.56 28.16 -5.90
N TYR A 128 22.88 27.07 -5.18
CA TYR A 128 22.60 26.96 -3.75
C TYR A 128 23.60 27.77 -2.92
N GLN A 129 23.10 28.35 -1.81
CA GLN A 129 23.93 29.17 -0.92
C GLN A 129 24.92 28.33 -0.11
N SER A 130 24.61 27.05 0.12
CA SER A 130 25.44 26.12 0.86
C SER A 130 26.06 25.09 -0.08
N LYS A 131 27.17 24.47 0.36
CA LYS A 131 27.79 23.37 -0.38
C LYS A 131 27.08 22.02 -0.18
N GLU A 132 26.10 21.96 0.74
CA GLU A 132 25.36 20.73 0.99
C GLU A 132 24.27 20.55 -0.06
N CYS A 133 24.30 19.43 -0.78
CA CYS A 133 23.39 19.15 -1.90
C CYS A 133 22.77 17.77 -1.72
N ASN A 134 21.45 17.71 -1.69
CA ASN A 134 20.70 16.48 -1.48
C ASN A 134 20.02 16.05 -2.78
N ARG A 135 20.06 14.75 -3.10
CA ARG A 135 19.46 14.19 -4.32
C ARG A 135 18.51 13.05 -4.00
N ILE A 136 17.26 13.15 -4.46
CA ILE A 136 16.28 12.06 -4.42
C ILE A 136 16.02 11.58 -5.84
N PHE A 137 16.16 10.28 -6.07
CA PHE A 137 15.89 9.64 -7.35
C PHE A 137 14.64 8.77 -7.25
N TYR A 138 13.56 9.22 -7.89
CA TYR A 138 12.32 8.45 -7.97
C TYR A 138 12.28 7.63 -9.26
N LEU A 139 12.31 6.30 -9.14
CA LEU A 139 12.29 5.38 -10.29
C LEU A 139 10.86 5.00 -10.65
N ALA A 140 10.18 5.86 -11.43
CA ALA A 140 8.89 5.55 -12.04
C ALA A 140 9.07 4.76 -13.36
N LEU A 141 9.82 3.66 -13.26
CA LEU A 141 10.33 2.88 -14.40
C LEU A 141 9.84 1.43 -14.36
N PRO A 142 9.90 0.70 -15.49
CA PRO A 142 9.69 -0.74 -15.47
C PRO A 142 10.88 -1.47 -14.79
N PRO A 143 10.68 -2.65 -14.19
CA PRO A 143 11.72 -3.39 -13.47
C PRO A 143 12.97 -3.69 -14.29
N SER A 144 12.82 -3.91 -15.60
CA SER A 144 13.92 -4.28 -16.50
C SER A 144 15.04 -3.25 -16.56
N VAL A 145 14.75 -1.98 -16.25
CA VAL A 145 15.75 -0.89 -16.27
C VAL A 145 16.15 -0.42 -14.88
N PHE A 146 15.63 -1.01 -13.80
CA PHE A 146 15.95 -0.58 -12.42
C PHE A 146 17.44 -0.69 -12.11
N ILE A 147 18.04 -1.84 -12.36
CA ILE A 147 19.46 -2.07 -12.03
C ILE A 147 20.40 -1.24 -12.89
N PRO A 148 20.25 -1.17 -14.23
CA PRO A 148 21.05 -0.27 -15.06
C PRO A 148 20.99 1.19 -14.60
N VAL A 149 19.79 1.70 -14.29
CA VAL A 149 19.60 3.06 -13.81
C VAL A 149 20.22 3.27 -12.43
N ALA A 150 19.97 2.37 -11.47
CA ALA A 150 20.52 2.47 -10.13
C ALA A 150 22.06 2.45 -10.13
N LYS A 151 22.66 1.64 -11.01
CA LYS A 151 24.11 1.62 -11.28
C LYS A 151 24.59 2.97 -11.80
N ASN A 152 24.01 3.45 -12.91
CA ASN A 152 24.44 4.69 -13.55
C ASN A 152 24.27 5.91 -12.61
N LEU A 153 23.19 5.97 -11.85
CA LEU A 153 23.01 7.02 -10.83
C LEU A 153 24.10 6.98 -9.77
N LYS A 154 24.51 5.78 -9.32
CA LYS A 154 25.58 5.61 -8.33
C LYS A 154 26.95 6.01 -8.88
N GLU A 155 27.22 5.69 -10.14
CA GLU A 155 28.53 5.94 -10.78
C GLU A 155 28.71 7.39 -11.22
N HIS A 156 27.64 8.05 -11.69
CA HIS A 156 27.72 9.36 -12.36
C HIS A 156 27.03 10.50 -11.59
N CYS A 157 25.93 10.22 -10.88
CA CYS A 157 25.08 11.26 -10.28
C CYS A 157 25.07 11.24 -8.74
N TYR A 158 25.98 10.51 -8.10
CA TYR A 158 25.95 10.33 -6.66
C TYR A 158 26.75 11.43 -5.94
N VAL A 159 26.13 12.10 -4.97
CA VAL A 159 26.83 13.11 -4.15
C VAL A 159 27.75 12.39 -3.16
N THR A 160 29.06 12.60 -3.26
CA THR A 160 30.06 11.91 -2.42
C THR A 160 30.47 12.69 -1.17
N LYS A 161 30.15 13.99 -1.08
CA LYS A 161 30.55 14.85 0.04
C LYS A 161 29.44 15.84 0.39
N GLY A 162 29.12 15.94 1.68
CA GLY A 162 28.24 16.98 2.22
C GLY A 162 26.77 16.88 1.79
N GLY A 163 26.30 15.71 1.38
CA GLY A 163 24.94 15.56 0.85
C GLY A 163 24.35 14.18 1.05
N VAL A 164 23.02 14.09 1.04
CA VAL A 164 22.27 12.85 1.19
C VAL A 164 21.73 12.41 -0.18
N ASN A 165 21.88 11.13 -0.49
CA ASN A 165 21.28 10.50 -1.66
C ASN A 165 20.20 9.52 -1.21
N ARG A 166 19.02 9.55 -1.84
CA ARG A 166 17.96 8.57 -1.60
C ARG A 166 17.39 8.08 -2.92
N ILE A 167 17.07 6.79 -2.99
CA ILE A 167 16.46 6.16 -4.16
C ILE A 167 15.09 5.57 -3.78
N ILE A 168 14.05 6.01 -4.47
CA ILE A 168 12.68 5.53 -4.30
C ILE A 168 12.37 4.58 -5.45
N VAL A 169 12.01 3.33 -5.12
CA VAL A 169 11.82 2.25 -6.08
C VAL A 169 10.39 1.71 -5.99
N GLU A 170 9.77 1.50 -7.15
CA GLU A 170 8.40 0.97 -7.28
C GLU A 170 8.37 -0.55 -7.45
N LYS A 171 7.21 -1.14 -7.12
CA LYS A 171 6.93 -2.54 -7.44
C LYS A 171 6.82 -2.75 -8.96
N PRO A 172 7.01 -3.98 -9.50
CA PRO A 172 7.23 -5.25 -8.79
C PRO A 172 8.68 -5.51 -8.37
N PHE A 173 8.85 -6.14 -7.20
CA PHE A 173 10.15 -6.54 -6.68
C PHE A 173 10.39 -8.05 -6.85
N GLY A 174 10.57 -8.47 -8.10
CA GLY A 174 10.61 -9.89 -8.47
C GLY A 174 9.22 -10.49 -8.75
N LYS A 175 9.21 -11.76 -9.14
CA LYS A 175 8.00 -12.58 -9.40
C LYS A 175 7.91 -13.80 -8.48
N ASP A 176 8.99 -14.16 -7.82
CA ASP A 176 9.14 -15.24 -6.87
C ASP A 176 10.35 -14.95 -5.96
N LEU A 177 10.62 -15.83 -5.00
CA LEU A 177 11.72 -15.65 -4.05
C LEU A 177 13.09 -15.47 -4.72
N ASP A 178 13.39 -16.26 -5.74
CA ASP A 178 14.71 -16.24 -6.38
C ASP A 178 14.92 -14.98 -7.20
N SER A 179 13.95 -14.60 -8.04
CA SER A 179 14.01 -13.34 -8.80
C SER A 179 14.00 -12.10 -7.91
N ALA A 180 13.31 -12.15 -6.76
CA ALA A 180 13.34 -11.07 -5.79
C ALA A 180 14.72 -10.93 -5.13
N ARG A 181 15.35 -12.05 -4.75
CA ARG A 181 16.72 -12.05 -4.20
C ARG A 181 17.76 -11.56 -5.20
N GLU A 182 17.63 -11.93 -6.47
CA GLU A 182 18.49 -11.44 -7.53
C GLU A 182 18.38 -9.91 -7.68
N LEU A 183 17.15 -9.39 -7.76
CA LEU A 183 16.91 -7.94 -7.83
C LEU A 183 17.47 -7.21 -6.61
N LEU A 184 17.15 -7.69 -5.41
CA LEU A 184 17.57 -7.09 -4.15
C LEU A 184 19.09 -7.10 -3.97
N SER A 185 19.74 -8.24 -4.26
CA SER A 185 21.20 -8.36 -4.17
C SER A 185 21.91 -7.47 -5.20
N SER A 186 21.33 -7.30 -6.38
CA SER A 186 21.85 -6.40 -7.42
C SER A 186 21.73 -4.93 -7.01
N LEU A 187 20.58 -4.52 -6.46
CA LEU A 187 20.38 -3.15 -5.98
C LEU A 187 21.32 -2.82 -4.82
N LYS A 188 21.49 -3.77 -3.88
CA LYS A 188 22.36 -3.62 -2.70
C LYS A 188 23.84 -3.37 -3.03
N ARG A 189 24.29 -3.74 -4.24
CA ARG A 189 25.67 -3.45 -4.69
C ARG A 189 25.92 -1.95 -4.88
N TYR A 190 24.88 -1.18 -5.14
CA TYR A 190 24.97 0.24 -5.49
C TYR A 190 24.38 1.14 -4.41
N TRP A 191 23.29 0.71 -3.77
CA TRP A 191 22.54 1.50 -2.79
C TRP A 191 22.43 0.72 -1.49
N THR A 192 22.72 1.39 -0.37
CA THR A 192 22.55 0.83 0.97
C THR A 192 21.06 0.77 1.34
N GLU A 193 20.73 0.02 2.41
CA GLU A 193 19.34 -0.10 2.84
C GLU A 193 18.77 1.25 3.31
N ASP A 194 19.57 2.06 4.01
CA ASP A 194 19.15 3.37 4.53
C ASP A 194 18.92 4.41 3.41
N GLU A 195 19.53 4.21 2.25
CA GLU A 195 19.30 5.05 1.07
C GLU A 195 18.10 4.57 0.23
N THR A 196 17.59 3.36 0.45
CA THR A 196 16.63 2.69 -0.44
C THR A 196 15.21 2.69 0.13
N PHE A 197 14.29 3.30 -0.59
CA PHE A 197 12.89 3.46 -0.22
C PHE A 197 11.99 2.64 -1.18
N ARG A 198 11.65 1.41 -0.77
CA ARG A 198 10.81 0.50 -1.59
C ARG A 198 9.33 0.74 -1.32
N ILE A 199 8.62 1.26 -2.32
CA ILE A 199 7.22 1.63 -2.20
C ILE A 199 6.33 0.39 -2.15
N ASP A 200 5.56 0.31 -1.08
CA ASP A 200 4.20 -0.23 -1.11
C ASP A 200 3.23 0.91 -0.75
N HIS A 201 2.50 1.41 -1.75
CA HIS A 201 1.63 2.58 -1.55
C HIS A 201 0.47 2.32 -0.56
N TYR A 202 0.19 1.08 -0.15
CA TYR A 202 -0.79 0.85 0.92
C TYR A 202 -0.28 1.29 2.29
N LEU A 203 1.03 1.25 2.52
CA LEU A 203 1.66 1.74 3.75
C LEU A 203 1.51 3.27 3.91
N GLY A 204 1.36 3.99 2.80
CA GLY A 204 1.10 5.43 2.80
C GLY A 204 -0.37 5.81 3.06
N LYS A 205 -1.29 4.85 3.16
CA LYS A 205 -2.72 5.16 3.34
C LYS A 205 -3.01 5.50 4.79
N GLU A 206 -3.77 6.57 4.99
CA GLU A 206 -4.18 7.11 6.29
C GLU A 206 -4.66 6.02 7.27
N MET A 207 -5.60 5.20 6.82
CA MET A 207 -6.20 4.17 7.68
C MET A 207 -5.26 3.00 7.99
N VAL A 208 -4.23 2.78 7.17
CA VAL A 208 -3.19 1.78 7.45
C VAL A 208 -2.23 2.31 8.52
N LYS A 209 -1.80 3.58 8.40
CA LYS A 209 -1.00 4.27 9.43
C LYS A 209 -1.74 4.33 10.77
N ASN A 210 -3.05 4.56 10.76
CA ASN A 210 -3.88 4.62 11.96
C ASN A 210 -3.98 3.29 12.73
N ILE A 211 -3.64 2.13 12.14
CA ILE A 211 -3.71 0.83 12.84
C ILE A 211 -2.78 0.82 14.05
N LEU A 212 -1.57 1.38 13.94
CA LEU A 212 -0.62 1.44 15.07
C LEU A 212 -1.18 2.26 16.23
N VAL A 213 -1.79 3.41 15.93
CA VAL A 213 -2.43 4.28 16.93
C VAL A 213 -3.62 3.57 17.56
N LEU A 214 -4.49 2.97 16.75
CA LEU A 214 -5.66 2.26 17.22
C LEU A 214 -5.28 1.12 18.18
N ARG A 215 -4.23 0.37 17.88
CA ARG A 215 -3.76 -0.75 18.70
C ARG A 215 -3.03 -0.28 19.95
N PHE A 216 -2.02 0.58 19.82
CA PHE A 216 -1.07 0.80 20.92
C PHE A 216 -1.34 2.05 21.76
N ALA A 217 -2.23 2.95 21.31
CA ALA A 217 -2.69 4.08 22.12
C ALA A 217 -3.98 3.79 22.91
N ASN A 218 -4.68 2.68 22.62
CA ASN A 218 -5.98 2.36 23.22
C ASN A 218 -5.92 1.05 24.02
N VAL A 219 -5.86 1.15 25.35
CA VAL A 219 -5.83 -0.02 26.26
C VAL A 219 -6.99 -0.97 26.01
N ALA A 220 -8.21 -0.43 25.84
CA ALA A 220 -9.41 -1.23 25.62
C ALA A 220 -9.34 -2.05 24.32
N MET A 221 -8.81 -1.48 23.23
CA MET A 221 -8.65 -2.19 21.96
C MET A 221 -7.54 -3.24 22.06
N ASN A 222 -6.39 -2.87 22.65
CA ASN A 222 -5.25 -3.78 22.78
C ASN A 222 -5.56 -5.01 23.65
N ALA A 223 -6.40 -4.85 24.68
CA ALA A 223 -6.79 -5.93 25.58
C ALA A 223 -7.55 -7.06 24.88
N ALA A 224 -8.25 -6.75 23.78
CA ALA A 224 -9.00 -7.72 22.97
C ALA A 224 -8.25 -8.14 21.69
N TRP A 225 -6.96 -7.78 21.55
CA TRP A 225 -6.19 -7.97 20.31
C TRP A 225 -5.36 -9.26 20.30
N ASP A 226 -6.01 -10.39 20.58
CA ASP A 226 -5.38 -11.70 20.61
C ASP A 226 -6.36 -12.85 20.29
N LYS A 227 -5.84 -14.07 20.27
CA LYS A 227 -6.60 -15.30 20.08
C LYS A 227 -7.67 -15.57 21.13
N ASN A 228 -7.66 -14.91 22.29
CA ASN A 228 -8.69 -15.13 23.32
C ASN A 228 -9.98 -14.44 22.91
N SER A 229 -9.89 -13.26 22.31
CA SER A 229 -11.05 -12.46 21.89
C SER A 229 -11.35 -12.55 20.40
N ILE A 230 -10.35 -12.67 19.54
CA ILE A 230 -10.51 -12.67 18.07
C ILE A 230 -10.79 -14.09 17.56
N SER A 231 -11.76 -14.21 16.65
CA SER A 231 -12.06 -15.48 15.95
C SER A 231 -11.37 -15.56 14.59
N ASN A 232 -11.37 -14.49 13.81
CA ASN A 232 -10.71 -14.43 12.50
C ASN A 232 -10.43 -12.96 12.11
N VAL A 233 -9.45 -12.78 11.24
CA VAL A 233 -9.12 -11.50 10.62
C VAL A 233 -9.30 -11.64 9.12
N GLN A 234 -9.93 -10.66 8.48
CA GLN A 234 -10.13 -10.60 7.05
C GLN A 234 -9.56 -9.30 6.49
N ILE A 235 -8.79 -9.40 5.42
CA ILE A 235 -8.28 -8.24 4.68
C ILE A 235 -8.78 -8.39 3.25
N THR A 236 -9.59 -7.44 2.82
CA THR A 236 -10.33 -7.52 1.55
C THR A 236 -9.92 -6.36 0.66
N PHE A 237 -9.60 -6.66 -0.60
CA PHE A 237 -9.38 -5.70 -1.69
C PHE A 237 -10.33 -6.05 -2.83
N LYS A 238 -11.01 -5.05 -3.38
CA LYS A 238 -11.99 -5.23 -4.45
C LYS A 238 -11.91 -4.07 -5.42
N GLU A 239 -11.90 -4.42 -6.70
CA GLU A 239 -12.02 -3.46 -7.79
C GLU A 239 -13.24 -3.80 -8.66
N PRO A 240 -14.06 -2.81 -9.03
CA PRO A 240 -15.24 -3.02 -9.86
C PRO A 240 -14.93 -3.04 -11.37
N PHE A 241 -13.69 -2.77 -11.74
CA PHE A 241 -13.19 -2.80 -13.11
C PHE A 241 -12.32 -4.04 -13.37
N GLY A 242 -12.21 -4.45 -14.63
CA GLY A 242 -11.41 -5.60 -15.05
C GLY A 242 -9.93 -5.23 -15.23
N THR A 243 -9.26 -5.85 -16.21
CA THR A 243 -7.89 -5.49 -16.61
C THR A 243 -7.79 -4.31 -17.56
N GLU A 244 -8.92 -3.81 -18.09
CA GLU A 244 -9.01 -2.58 -18.89
C GLU A 244 -7.95 -2.51 -20.02
N GLY A 245 -7.80 -3.59 -20.79
CA GLY A 245 -6.84 -3.68 -21.90
C GLY A 245 -5.37 -3.86 -21.48
N ARG A 246 -5.11 -4.10 -20.19
CA ARG A 246 -3.78 -4.49 -19.66
C ARG A 246 -3.74 -5.97 -19.28
N GLY A 247 -4.61 -6.79 -19.87
CA GLY A 247 -4.74 -8.21 -19.57
C GLY A 247 -3.44 -8.98 -19.73
N GLY A 248 -2.70 -8.75 -20.82
CA GLY A 248 -1.42 -9.42 -21.10
C GLY A 248 -0.34 -9.13 -20.06
N TYR A 249 -0.22 -7.88 -19.59
CA TYR A 249 0.70 -7.56 -18.48
C TYR A 249 0.25 -8.22 -17.17
N PHE A 250 -1.05 -8.18 -16.87
CA PHE A 250 -1.60 -8.80 -15.67
C PHE A 250 -1.44 -10.33 -15.67
N ASP A 251 -1.48 -10.97 -16.84
CA ASP A 251 -1.36 -12.42 -17.02
C ASP A 251 -0.03 -12.97 -16.48
N GLU A 252 1.04 -12.19 -16.54
CA GLU A 252 2.36 -12.57 -16.03
C GLU A 252 2.46 -12.57 -14.49
N PHE A 253 1.53 -11.90 -13.80
CA PHE A 253 1.59 -11.70 -12.35
C PHE A 253 0.42 -12.36 -11.62
N GLY A 254 -0.80 -12.16 -12.12
CA GLY A 254 -2.04 -12.58 -11.49
C GLY A 254 -2.32 -11.89 -10.15
N MET A 255 -3.48 -12.20 -9.57
CA MET A 255 -3.98 -11.46 -8.42
C MET A 255 -3.13 -11.59 -7.16
N ILE A 256 -2.46 -12.74 -6.99
CA ILE A 256 -1.65 -12.99 -5.80
C ILE A 256 -0.41 -12.06 -5.78
N ARG A 257 0.33 -11.96 -6.89
CA ARG A 257 1.51 -11.09 -6.98
C ARG A 257 1.13 -9.61 -7.05
N ASP A 258 0.01 -9.29 -7.70
CA ASP A 258 -0.43 -7.90 -7.85
C ASP A 258 -0.84 -7.27 -6.52
N VAL A 259 -1.54 -8.01 -5.64
CA VAL A 259 -2.18 -7.46 -4.43
C VAL A 259 -1.96 -8.24 -3.14
N LEU A 260 -1.99 -9.58 -3.13
CA LEU A 260 -1.91 -10.34 -1.87
C LEU A 260 -0.51 -10.30 -1.26
N GLN A 261 0.51 -10.59 -2.08
CA GLN A 261 1.91 -10.73 -1.63
C GLN A 261 2.48 -9.41 -1.07
N ASN A 262 2.01 -8.27 -1.59
CA ASN A 262 2.45 -6.94 -1.18
C ASN A 262 1.40 -6.29 -0.26
N HIS A 263 0.40 -5.62 -0.81
CA HIS A 263 -0.53 -4.73 -0.12
C HIS A 263 -1.22 -5.39 1.06
N LEU A 264 -1.82 -6.57 0.86
CA LEU A 264 -2.57 -7.20 1.94
C LEU A 264 -1.67 -7.86 2.99
N LEU A 265 -0.51 -8.39 2.59
CA LEU A 265 0.48 -8.90 3.54
C LEU A 265 1.10 -7.77 4.38
N GLN A 266 1.32 -6.59 3.80
CA GLN A 266 1.78 -5.41 4.52
C GLN A 266 0.73 -4.95 5.55
N VAL A 267 -0.54 -4.90 5.19
CA VAL A 267 -1.61 -4.60 6.16
C VAL A 267 -1.69 -5.69 7.24
N LEU A 268 -1.52 -6.97 6.88
CA LEU A 268 -1.46 -8.08 7.84
C LEU A 268 -0.34 -7.90 8.85
N SER A 269 0.89 -7.55 8.41
CA SER A 269 2.03 -7.42 9.30
C SER A 269 1.79 -6.34 10.37
N ILE A 270 1.16 -5.22 10.00
CA ILE A 270 0.81 -4.14 10.96
C ILE A 270 -0.30 -4.56 11.92
N ILE A 271 -1.28 -5.35 11.47
CA ILE A 271 -2.32 -5.90 12.36
C ILE A 271 -1.73 -6.91 13.35
N ALA A 272 -0.80 -7.75 12.89
CA ALA A 272 -0.36 -8.92 13.60
C ALA A 272 0.91 -8.72 14.44
N MET A 273 1.75 -7.73 14.13
CA MET A 273 2.99 -7.42 14.85
C MET A 273 2.78 -7.20 16.35
N GLU A 274 3.78 -7.44 17.19
CA GLU A 274 3.73 -7.04 18.59
C GLU A 274 3.89 -5.52 18.73
N ARG A 275 3.73 -5.02 19.96
CA ARG A 275 4.04 -3.62 20.26
C ARG A 275 5.54 -3.39 20.06
N PRO A 276 5.96 -2.46 19.18
CA PRO A 276 7.36 -2.15 18.99
C PRO A 276 7.94 -1.46 20.22
N VAL A 277 9.26 -1.50 20.37
CA VAL A 277 9.98 -0.87 21.49
C VAL A 277 9.80 0.64 21.47
N SER A 278 9.83 1.24 20.28
CA SER A 278 9.53 2.65 20.03
C SER A 278 8.83 2.83 18.67
N PHE A 279 8.62 4.08 18.26
CA PHE A 279 8.15 4.41 16.92
C PHE A 279 9.29 4.72 15.94
N ALA A 280 10.55 4.43 16.28
CA ALA A 280 11.63 4.46 15.32
C ALA A 280 11.37 3.45 14.19
N ALA A 281 11.77 3.80 12.97
CA ALA A 281 11.51 3.00 11.77
C ALA A 281 11.95 1.54 11.91
N GLU A 282 13.15 1.30 12.43
CA GLU A 282 13.68 -0.06 12.58
C GLU A 282 12.92 -0.88 13.64
N ASP A 283 12.50 -0.28 14.75
CA ASP A 283 11.71 -1.00 15.77
C ASP A 283 10.36 -1.45 15.23
N ILE A 284 9.73 -0.64 14.37
CA ILE A 284 8.48 -1.00 13.68
C ILE A 284 8.74 -2.12 12.67
N ARG A 285 9.77 -1.97 11.82
CA ARG A 285 10.12 -2.94 10.77
C ARG A 285 10.53 -4.29 11.36
N ASP A 286 11.23 -4.31 12.47
CA ASP A 286 11.63 -5.54 13.18
C ASP A 286 10.41 -6.34 13.64
N GLU A 287 9.41 -5.69 14.23
CA GLU A 287 8.19 -6.37 14.67
C GLU A 287 7.32 -6.82 13.48
N LYS A 288 7.33 -6.10 12.35
CA LYS A 288 6.72 -6.57 11.09
C LYS A 288 7.41 -7.83 10.57
N VAL A 289 8.74 -7.85 10.47
CA VAL A 289 9.50 -9.00 9.98
C VAL A 289 9.35 -10.21 10.91
N LYS A 290 9.39 -9.97 12.23
CA LYS A 290 9.22 -11.02 13.25
C LYS A 290 7.88 -11.74 13.12
N VAL A 291 6.79 -11.01 12.87
CA VAL A 291 5.48 -11.66 12.66
C VAL A 291 5.41 -12.39 11.33
N LEU A 292 5.98 -11.84 10.25
CA LEU A 292 6.00 -12.51 8.94
C LEU A 292 6.80 -13.83 9.00
N ARG A 293 7.90 -13.88 9.76
CA ARG A 293 8.69 -15.12 9.96
C ARG A 293 7.92 -16.22 10.69
N ALA A 294 6.85 -15.87 11.41
CA ALA A 294 5.97 -16.82 12.08
C ALA A 294 4.86 -17.37 11.17
N ILE A 295 4.84 -16.99 9.89
CA ILE A 295 3.85 -17.44 8.92
C ILE A 295 4.46 -18.53 8.04
N PRO A 296 3.92 -19.76 8.04
CA PRO A 296 4.38 -20.81 7.14
C PRO A 296 3.95 -20.50 5.69
N PRO A 297 4.57 -21.16 4.69
CA PRO A 297 4.11 -21.05 3.32
C PRO A 297 2.64 -21.45 3.15
N ILE A 298 1.95 -20.79 2.22
CA ILE A 298 0.52 -21.00 1.97
C ILE A 298 0.27 -22.39 1.40
N GLU A 299 -0.70 -23.10 1.98
CA GLU A 299 -1.14 -24.40 1.51
C GLU A 299 -2.19 -24.28 0.39
N ARG A 300 -2.24 -25.30 -0.48
CA ARG A 300 -3.18 -25.35 -1.61
C ARG A 300 -4.63 -25.39 -1.14
N ASP A 301 -4.92 -26.15 -0.09
CA ASP A 301 -6.26 -26.29 0.51
C ASP A 301 -6.72 -25.02 1.25
N ASP A 302 -5.79 -24.10 1.50
CA ASP A 302 -6.01 -22.77 2.06
C ASP A 302 -6.09 -21.68 0.99
N THR A 303 -6.30 -22.07 -0.28
CA THR A 303 -6.37 -21.14 -1.42
C THR A 303 -7.59 -21.39 -2.30
N LEU A 304 -8.33 -20.33 -2.60
CA LEU A 304 -9.41 -20.28 -3.60
C LEU A 304 -9.04 -19.29 -4.70
N LEU A 305 -9.02 -19.77 -5.95
CA LEU A 305 -8.68 -18.98 -7.13
C LEU A 305 -9.92 -18.79 -8.01
N GLY A 306 -10.10 -17.60 -8.56
CA GLY A 306 -11.18 -17.31 -9.49
C GLY A 306 -10.75 -16.50 -10.71
N GLN A 307 -11.51 -16.63 -11.80
CA GLN A 307 -11.34 -15.86 -13.03
C GLN A 307 -12.69 -15.27 -13.47
N TYR A 308 -12.74 -13.97 -13.77
CA TYR A 308 -14.02 -13.35 -14.14
C TYR A 308 -14.42 -13.68 -15.57
N VAL A 309 -15.73 -13.90 -15.77
CA VAL A 309 -16.35 -14.15 -17.08
C VAL A 309 -17.34 -13.05 -17.44
N ALA A 310 -17.65 -12.95 -18.72
CA ALA A 310 -18.56 -11.95 -19.25
C ALA A 310 -19.92 -11.98 -18.53
N ALA A 311 -20.39 -10.80 -18.13
CA ALA A 311 -21.70 -10.61 -17.50
C ALA A 311 -22.09 -9.12 -17.58
N ASN A 312 -23.39 -8.83 -17.53
CA ASN A 312 -23.91 -7.45 -17.48
C ASN A 312 -23.39 -6.54 -18.62
N GLY A 313 -23.21 -7.11 -19.82
CA GLY A 313 -22.67 -6.38 -20.99
C GLY A 313 -21.18 -6.01 -20.88
N LYS A 314 -20.44 -6.57 -19.92
CA LYS A 314 -19.00 -6.42 -19.76
C LYS A 314 -18.28 -7.70 -20.20
N PRO A 315 -17.10 -7.57 -20.85
CA PRO A 315 -16.32 -8.73 -21.31
C PRO A 315 -15.71 -9.52 -20.15
N GLY A 316 -15.44 -10.79 -20.39
CA GLY A 316 -14.66 -11.68 -19.52
C GLY A 316 -13.15 -11.43 -19.64
N TYR A 317 -12.37 -12.13 -18.81
CA TYR A 317 -10.90 -11.97 -18.83
C TYR A 317 -10.28 -12.49 -20.13
N LEU A 318 -10.78 -13.62 -20.64
CA LEU A 318 -10.33 -14.24 -21.89
C LEU A 318 -10.88 -13.56 -23.15
N ASP A 319 -11.76 -12.56 -23.00
CA ASP A 319 -12.24 -11.74 -24.12
C ASP A 319 -11.31 -10.54 -24.38
N ASP A 320 -10.26 -10.34 -23.58
CA ASP A 320 -9.20 -9.34 -23.82
C ASP A 320 -8.19 -9.92 -24.81
N ASP A 321 -8.07 -9.33 -26.00
CA ASP A 321 -7.18 -9.78 -27.08
C ASP A 321 -5.69 -9.87 -26.69
N THR A 322 -5.30 -9.20 -25.59
CA THR A 322 -3.94 -9.24 -25.07
C THR A 322 -3.67 -10.46 -24.17
N VAL A 323 -4.70 -11.24 -23.83
CA VAL A 323 -4.64 -12.41 -22.94
C VAL A 323 -4.62 -13.69 -23.77
N PRO A 324 -3.77 -14.68 -23.45
CA PRO A 324 -3.84 -15.99 -24.09
C PRO A 324 -5.20 -16.68 -23.88
N ASN A 325 -5.81 -17.19 -24.96
CA ASN A 325 -7.15 -17.84 -24.93
C ASN A 325 -7.28 -19.01 -23.94
N ASN A 326 -6.16 -19.63 -23.54
CA ASN A 326 -6.11 -20.73 -22.58
C ASN A 326 -5.53 -20.32 -21.22
N SER A 327 -5.47 -19.01 -20.92
CA SER A 327 -4.95 -18.50 -19.66
C SER A 327 -5.79 -19.01 -18.48
N VAL A 328 -5.08 -19.49 -17.46
CA VAL A 328 -5.64 -19.85 -16.15
C VAL A 328 -5.23 -18.83 -15.08
N CYS A 329 -4.84 -17.62 -15.48
CA CYS A 329 -4.44 -16.57 -14.57
C CYS A 329 -5.60 -16.18 -13.63
N PRO A 330 -5.40 -16.22 -12.30
CA PRO A 330 -6.42 -15.85 -11.34
C PRO A 330 -6.60 -14.33 -11.29
N THR A 331 -7.82 -13.85 -11.56
CA THR A 331 -8.24 -12.45 -11.38
C THR A 331 -8.90 -12.22 -10.01
N PHE A 332 -9.13 -13.29 -9.26
CA PHE A 332 -9.56 -13.33 -7.87
C PHE A 332 -8.71 -14.36 -7.12
N ALA A 333 -8.33 -14.05 -5.89
CA ALA A 333 -7.70 -15.00 -4.98
C ALA A 333 -8.18 -14.75 -3.54
N ALA A 334 -8.46 -15.83 -2.82
CA ALA A 334 -8.61 -15.84 -1.38
C ALA A 334 -7.64 -16.85 -0.78
N THR A 335 -6.78 -16.41 0.15
CA THR A 335 -5.80 -17.27 0.83
C THR A 335 -5.94 -17.13 2.34
N THR A 336 -5.87 -18.23 3.08
CA THR A 336 -5.78 -18.19 4.54
C THR A 336 -4.33 -18.36 4.98
N LEU A 337 -3.88 -17.49 5.89
CA LEU A 337 -2.56 -17.53 6.50
C LEU A 337 -2.72 -17.73 8.00
N TRP A 338 -1.71 -18.36 8.60
CA TRP A 338 -1.66 -18.68 10.02
C TRP A 338 -0.41 -18.07 10.62
N VAL A 339 -0.55 -17.33 11.74
CA VAL A 339 0.59 -16.74 12.43
C VAL A 339 0.89 -17.61 13.65
N HIS A 340 1.97 -18.41 13.57
CA HIS A 340 2.37 -19.34 14.63
C HIS A 340 3.14 -18.63 15.75
N ASN A 341 2.39 -17.95 16.61
CA ASN A 341 2.92 -17.33 17.82
C ASN A 341 1.87 -17.33 18.95
N PRO A 342 2.25 -17.04 20.21
CA PRO A 342 1.33 -17.09 21.34
C PRO A 342 0.08 -16.21 21.19
N ARG A 343 0.19 -15.05 20.52
CA ARG A 343 -0.91 -14.09 20.32
C ARG A 343 -1.96 -14.60 19.33
N TRP A 344 -1.53 -15.23 18.24
CA TRP A 344 -2.37 -15.54 17.08
C TRP A 344 -2.61 -17.03 16.83
N GLU A 345 -2.06 -17.91 17.66
CA GLU A 345 -2.26 -19.35 17.55
C GLU A 345 -3.75 -19.72 17.35
N GLY A 346 -4.04 -20.42 16.25
CA GLY A 346 -5.38 -20.84 15.87
C GLY A 346 -6.31 -19.76 15.27
N VAL A 347 -5.84 -18.53 15.08
CA VAL A 347 -6.61 -17.46 14.43
C VAL A 347 -6.26 -17.35 12.94
N PRO A 348 -7.22 -17.62 12.02
CA PRO A 348 -6.98 -17.50 10.60
C PRO A 348 -6.98 -16.04 10.13
N PHE A 349 -6.02 -15.70 9.28
CA PHE A 349 -5.96 -14.45 8.52
C PHE A 349 -6.36 -14.71 7.08
N ILE A 350 -7.53 -14.24 6.67
CA ILE A 350 -8.09 -14.48 5.35
C ILE A 350 -7.85 -13.25 4.47
N LEU A 351 -6.93 -13.36 3.53
CA LEU A 351 -6.64 -12.33 2.52
C LEU A 351 -7.50 -12.59 1.29
N LYS A 352 -8.18 -11.57 0.77
CA LYS A 352 -9.04 -11.68 -0.42
C LYS A 352 -8.81 -10.50 -1.33
N ALA A 353 -8.50 -10.75 -2.60
CA ALA A 353 -8.47 -9.72 -3.63
C ALA A 353 -9.17 -10.18 -4.90
N GLY A 354 -9.76 -9.24 -5.63
CA GLY A 354 -10.22 -9.51 -6.98
C GLY A 354 -10.60 -8.28 -7.78
N LYS A 355 -10.55 -8.45 -9.10
CA LYS A 355 -11.02 -7.50 -10.12
C LYS A 355 -12.41 -7.89 -10.62
N ALA A 356 -13.08 -6.96 -11.30
CA ALA A 356 -14.43 -7.12 -11.83
C ALA A 356 -15.45 -7.57 -10.77
N LEU A 357 -15.34 -7.02 -9.55
CA LEU A 357 -16.25 -7.30 -8.45
C LEU A 357 -17.38 -6.26 -8.35
N ASN A 358 -18.30 -6.43 -7.41
CA ASN A 358 -19.49 -5.58 -7.29
C ASN A 358 -19.22 -4.13 -6.80
N GLU A 359 -18.05 -3.83 -6.24
CA GLU A 359 -17.75 -2.51 -5.67
C GLU A 359 -16.24 -2.31 -5.52
N ALA A 360 -15.80 -1.05 -5.46
CA ALA A 360 -14.45 -0.69 -5.00
C ALA A 360 -14.41 -0.71 -3.46
N LYS A 361 -13.53 -1.52 -2.87
CA LYS A 361 -13.38 -1.57 -1.41
C LYS A 361 -12.05 -2.16 -0.97
N VAL A 362 -11.41 -1.51 0.00
CA VAL A 362 -10.32 -2.05 0.78
C VAL A 362 -10.66 -1.91 2.25
N GLU A 363 -10.65 -3.03 2.97
CA GLU A 363 -11.12 -3.09 4.34
C GLU A 363 -10.41 -4.20 5.12
N VAL A 364 -10.13 -3.90 6.39
CA VAL A 364 -9.78 -4.88 7.41
C VAL A 364 -11.02 -5.12 8.27
N ARG A 365 -11.36 -6.39 8.51
CA ARG A 365 -12.42 -6.82 9.40
C ARG A 365 -11.87 -7.81 10.41
N ILE A 366 -11.96 -7.46 11.68
CA ILE A 366 -11.59 -8.32 12.81
C ILE A 366 -12.89 -8.78 13.45
N GLN A 367 -13.20 -10.07 13.33
CA GLN A 367 -14.41 -10.65 13.91
C GLN A 367 -14.06 -11.30 15.26
N PHE A 368 -14.73 -10.85 16.32
CA PHE A 368 -14.56 -11.38 17.67
C PHE A 368 -15.30 -12.72 17.85
N LYS A 369 -14.96 -13.46 18.89
CA LYS A 369 -15.62 -14.72 19.24
C LYS A 369 -17.07 -14.49 19.69
N ASP A 370 -17.83 -15.58 19.71
CA ASP A 370 -19.19 -15.55 20.26
C ASP A 370 -19.14 -15.23 21.76
N VAL A 371 -20.15 -14.50 22.24
CA VAL A 371 -20.38 -14.38 23.69
C VAL A 371 -20.79 -15.75 24.25
N THR A 372 -20.54 -15.98 25.53
CA THR A 372 -20.98 -17.20 26.22
C THR A 372 -22.48 -17.40 26.04
N GLN A 373 -22.88 -18.58 25.55
CA GLN A 373 -24.27 -18.92 25.35
C GLN A 373 -25.03 -18.99 26.69
N GLY A 374 -26.29 -18.54 26.69
CA GLY A 374 -27.15 -18.58 27.87
C GLY A 374 -28.16 -17.45 27.86
N ILE A 375 -27.80 -16.32 28.49
CA ILE A 375 -28.66 -15.13 28.64
C ILE A 375 -29.05 -14.55 27.28
N PHE A 376 -28.14 -14.60 26.31
CA PHE A 376 -28.42 -14.19 24.95
C PHE A 376 -28.25 -15.36 23.98
N LYS A 377 -29.30 -15.64 23.20
CA LYS A 377 -29.31 -16.64 22.13
C LYS A 377 -29.15 -15.95 20.78
N ASP A 378 -28.43 -16.57 19.86
CA ASP A 378 -28.28 -16.13 18.47
C ASP A 378 -27.76 -14.68 18.30
N ILE A 379 -26.86 -14.25 19.20
CA ILE A 379 -26.24 -12.93 19.13
C ILE A 379 -25.16 -12.89 18.06
N ALA A 380 -25.17 -11.81 17.29
CA ALA A 380 -24.14 -11.55 16.30
C ALA A 380 -22.78 -11.30 16.95
N ARG A 381 -21.72 -11.85 16.35
CA ARG A 381 -20.35 -11.53 16.75
C ARG A 381 -20.06 -10.05 16.56
N ASN A 382 -19.28 -9.49 17.47
CA ASN A 382 -18.76 -8.14 17.29
C ASN A 382 -17.74 -8.12 16.14
N GLU A 383 -17.65 -7.00 15.45
CA GLU A 383 -16.68 -6.83 14.35
C GLU A 383 -16.07 -5.43 14.41
N LEU A 384 -14.76 -5.34 14.55
CA LEU A 384 -14.04 -4.10 14.32
C LEU A 384 -13.72 -4.02 12.82
N VAL A 385 -14.12 -2.92 12.20
CA VAL A 385 -13.93 -2.71 10.76
C VAL A 385 -13.16 -1.43 10.52
N ILE A 386 -12.06 -1.55 9.78
CA ILE A 386 -11.22 -0.43 9.35
C ILE A 386 -11.32 -0.39 7.83
N ARG A 387 -12.14 0.53 7.32
CA ARG A 387 -12.30 0.74 5.88
C ARG A 387 -11.21 1.68 5.41
N ILE A 388 -10.26 1.13 4.67
CA ILE A 388 -9.11 1.86 4.15
C ILE A 388 -9.51 2.74 2.97
N GLN A 389 -10.35 2.24 2.06
CA GLN A 389 -10.92 3.02 0.97
C GLN A 389 -12.14 2.31 0.35
N PRO A 390 -13.06 3.02 -0.33
CA PRO A 390 -13.24 4.47 -0.29
C PRO A 390 -13.88 4.90 1.05
N SER A 391 -13.93 6.21 1.29
CA SER A 391 -14.59 6.81 2.46
C SER A 391 -14.05 6.24 3.77
N GLU A 392 -12.81 6.60 4.08
CA GLU A 392 -12.03 6.23 5.25
C GLU A 392 -12.88 6.22 6.53
N ALA A 393 -12.92 5.08 7.20
CA ALA A 393 -13.71 4.92 8.42
C ALA A 393 -13.18 3.82 9.35
N VAL A 394 -13.46 3.99 10.63
CA VAL A 394 -13.35 2.93 11.65
C VAL A 394 -14.71 2.78 12.30
N TYR A 395 -15.23 1.56 12.37
CA TYR A 395 -16.46 1.30 13.10
C TYR A 395 -16.44 -0.04 13.81
N LEU A 396 -17.02 -0.07 15.00
CA LEU A 396 -17.17 -1.28 15.82
C LEU A 396 -18.62 -1.72 15.78
N LYS A 397 -18.90 -2.84 15.11
CA LYS A 397 -20.19 -3.51 15.18
C LYS A 397 -20.33 -4.23 16.51
N LEU A 398 -21.38 -3.91 17.24
CA LEU A 398 -21.70 -4.45 18.56
C LEU A 398 -23.21 -4.72 18.66
N ASN A 399 -23.65 -5.29 19.78
CA ASN A 399 -25.07 -5.50 20.02
C ASN A 399 -25.58 -4.51 21.07
N ALA A 400 -26.70 -3.87 20.80
CA ALA A 400 -27.38 -2.95 21.71
C ALA A 400 -28.85 -3.34 21.85
N LYS A 401 -29.53 -2.84 22.89
CA LYS A 401 -30.98 -2.99 23.02
C LYS A 401 -31.67 -2.26 21.86
N THR A 402 -32.64 -2.90 21.22
CA THR A 402 -33.51 -2.26 20.22
C THR A 402 -34.11 -0.97 20.80
N PRO A 403 -34.04 0.17 20.08
CA PRO A 403 -34.71 1.40 20.50
C PRO A 403 -36.22 1.20 20.67
N GLY A 404 -36.80 1.80 21.71
CA GLY A 404 -38.23 1.67 22.03
C GLY A 404 -38.54 0.67 23.15
N LEU A 405 -39.70 0.01 23.06
CA LEU A 405 -40.26 -0.84 24.14
C LEU A 405 -39.75 -2.29 24.11
N TYR A 406 -39.15 -2.73 23.00
CA TYR A 406 -38.56 -4.05 22.90
C TYR A 406 -37.27 -4.16 23.71
N THR A 407 -37.03 -5.31 24.33
CA THR A 407 -35.82 -5.62 25.11
C THR A 407 -34.84 -6.54 24.37
N ARG A 408 -35.12 -6.86 23.11
CA ARG A 408 -34.26 -7.67 22.25
C ARG A 408 -32.94 -6.93 21.97
N ALA A 409 -31.86 -7.68 21.85
CA ALA A 409 -30.59 -7.17 21.36
C ALA A 409 -30.57 -7.18 19.82
N MET A 410 -30.06 -6.10 19.23
CA MET A 410 -29.86 -5.98 17.79
C MET A 410 -28.44 -5.50 17.49
N PRO A 411 -27.85 -5.92 16.35
CA PRO A 411 -26.59 -5.36 15.88
C PRO A 411 -26.71 -3.87 15.57
N THR A 412 -25.71 -3.09 15.98
CA THR A 412 -25.51 -1.67 15.63
C THR A 412 -24.01 -1.37 15.64
N GLU A 413 -23.61 -0.11 15.54
CA GLU A 413 -22.23 0.30 15.32
C GLU A 413 -21.89 1.61 16.06
N MET A 414 -20.64 1.69 16.53
CA MET A 414 -19.99 2.95 16.86
C MET A 414 -19.14 3.36 15.66
N ASP A 415 -19.43 4.52 15.04
CA ASP A 415 -18.87 4.91 13.73
C ASP A 415 -18.03 6.20 13.80
N LEU A 416 -16.81 6.12 13.27
CA LEU A 416 -15.95 7.25 12.91
C LEU A 416 -15.73 7.24 11.39
N THR A 417 -16.55 7.98 10.66
CA THR A 417 -16.32 8.28 9.24
C THR A 417 -15.55 9.59 9.09
N TYR A 418 -14.34 9.55 8.52
CA TYR A 418 -13.41 10.69 8.52
C TYR A 418 -13.98 11.91 7.81
N LYS A 419 -14.53 11.71 6.60
CA LYS A 419 -15.15 12.79 5.80
C LYS A 419 -16.27 13.53 6.54
N ARG A 420 -16.97 12.86 7.47
CA ARG A 420 -18.02 13.47 8.30
C ARG A 420 -17.46 14.17 9.54
N ARG A 421 -16.41 13.62 10.14
CA ARG A 421 -15.87 14.09 11.43
C ARG A 421 -14.78 15.17 11.29
N PHE A 422 -14.04 15.15 10.20
CA PHE A 422 -12.90 16.02 9.89
C PHE A 422 -13.10 16.65 8.50
N SER A 423 -14.18 17.39 8.32
CA SER A 423 -14.61 17.94 7.01
C SER A 423 -13.63 18.94 6.40
N ASP A 424 -12.81 19.55 7.24
CA ASP A 424 -11.78 20.54 6.97
C ASP A 424 -10.39 19.93 6.78
N ALA A 425 -10.21 18.65 7.11
CA ALA A 425 -8.95 17.95 6.92
C ALA A 425 -8.84 17.37 5.51
N LYS A 426 -7.74 17.70 4.81
CA LYS A 426 -7.35 17.01 3.58
C LYS A 426 -6.58 15.74 3.96
N ILE A 427 -7.14 14.58 3.65
CA ILE A 427 -6.41 13.31 3.75
C ILE A 427 -5.42 13.26 2.58
N PRO A 428 -4.09 13.18 2.84
CA PRO A 428 -3.11 13.11 1.76
C PRO A 428 -3.25 11.80 0.99
N GLU A 429 -2.98 11.84 -0.32
CA GLU A 429 -2.86 10.61 -1.10
C GLU A 429 -1.63 9.82 -0.64
N ALA A 430 -1.65 8.49 -0.82
CA ALA A 430 -0.57 7.62 -0.34
C ALA A 430 0.83 8.02 -0.84
N TYR A 431 0.92 8.49 -2.10
CA TYR A 431 2.19 8.95 -2.67
C TYR A 431 2.66 10.28 -2.07
N GLU A 432 1.77 11.18 -1.66
CA GLU A 432 2.14 12.40 -0.93
C GLU A 432 2.80 12.01 0.41
N ALA A 433 2.15 11.10 1.15
CA ALA A 433 2.66 10.62 2.44
C ALA A 433 4.03 9.93 2.30
N LEU A 434 4.18 9.02 1.35
CA LEU A 434 5.45 8.28 1.19
C LEU A 434 6.58 9.17 0.67
N ILE A 435 6.34 10.06 -0.29
CA ILE A 435 7.40 10.98 -0.75
C ILE A 435 7.85 11.88 0.40
N LEU A 436 6.92 12.32 1.26
CA LEU A 436 7.25 13.09 2.45
C LEU A 436 8.06 12.25 3.46
N ASP A 437 7.66 11.01 3.71
CA ASP A 437 8.41 10.10 4.61
C ASP A 437 9.85 9.88 4.06
N ALA A 438 10.02 9.74 2.73
CA ALA A 438 11.33 9.65 2.09
C ALA A 438 12.14 10.96 2.17
N LEU A 439 11.52 12.14 2.20
CA LEU A 439 12.18 13.42 2.47
C LEU A 439 12.59 13.54 3.95
N LYS A 440 11.81 12.95 4.84
CA LYS A 440 12.05 12.88 6.29
C LYS A 440 12.98 11.76 6.73
N GLY A 441 13.51 10.96 5.79
CA GLY A 441 14.37 9.81 6.09
C GLY A 441 13.68 8.71 6.89
N ASP A 442 12.34 8.71 6.93
CA ASP A 442 11.56 7.75 7.71
C ASP A 442 11.28 6.49 6.88
N HIS A 443 11.87 5.37 7.32
CA HIS A 443 11.72 4.06 6.68
C HIS A 443 10.51 3.26 7.18
N SER A 444 9.74 3.75 8.16
CA SER A 444 8.66 3.01 8.83
C SER A 444 7.62 2.45 7.85
N ASN A 445 7.35 3.20 6.78
CA ASN A 445 6.33 2.88 5.77
C ASN A 445 6.93 2.35 4.46
N PHE A 446 8.16 1.83 4.50
CA PHE A 446 8.85 1.26 3.33
C PHE A 446 9.27 -0.19 3.57
N VAL A 447 9.20 -0.99 2.50
CA VAL A 447 9.46 -2.43 2.60
C VAL A 447 10.96 -2.70 2.74
N ARG A 448 11.36 -3.34 3.85
CA ARG A 448 12.76 -3.72 4.09
C ARG A 448 13.19 -4.92 3.25
N HIS A 449 14.48 -5.03 2.98
CA HIS A 449 15.07 -6.16 2.25
C HIS A 449 14.64 -7.53 2.82
N ASP A 450 14.81 -7.74 4.13
CA ASP A 450 14.45 -8.99 4.80
C ASP A 450 12.92 -9.20 4.91
N GLU A 451 12.15 -8.11 5.01
CA GLU A 451 10.69 -8.15 4.94
C GLU A 451 10.22 -8.73 3.60
N LEU A 452 10.81 -8.28 2.49
CA LEU A 452 10.47 -8.78 1.17
C LEU A 452 10.91 -10.24 0.94
N ASP A 453 12.08 -10.64 1.46
CA ASP A 453 12.54 -12.04 1.40
C ASP A 453 11.55 -12.99 2.10
N VAL A 454 11.08 -12.62 3.29
CA VAL A 454 10.10 -13.43 4.04
C VAL A 454 8.73 -13.40 3.36
N ALA A 455 8.28 -12.25 2.85
CA ALA A 455 7.05 -12.15 2.08
C ALA A 455 7.05 -13.13 0.89
N TRP A 456 8.14 -13.19 0.13
CA TRP A 456 8.24 -14.13 -0.99
C TRP A 456 8.34 -15.59 -0.54
N LYS A 457 8.98 -15.91 0.59
CA LYS A 457 8.98 -17.28 1.13
C LYS A 457 7.57 -17.81 1.41
N ILE A 458 6.68 -16.94 1.91
CA ILE A 458 5.29 -17.31 2.23
C ILE A 458 4.51 -17.67 0.95
N PHE A 459 4.68 -16.90 -0.13
CA PHE A 459 3.87 -17.01 -1.35
C PHE A 459 4.50 -17.84 -2.47
N THR A 460 5.82 -18.02 -2.51
CA THR A 460 6.48 -18.68 -3.66
C THR A 460 5.96 -20.11 -3.92
N PRO A 461 5.76 -20.97 -2.90
CA PRO A 461 5.26 -22.33 -3.17
C PRO A 461 3.86 -22.37 -3.80
N ILE A 462 2.92 -21.52 -3.36
CA ILE A 462 1.59 -21.46 -3.96
C ILE A 462 1.65 -20.90 -5.38
N LEU A 463 2.52 -19.92 -5.64
CA LEU A 463 2.73 -19.33 -6.96
C LEU A 463 3.36 -20.34 -7.94
N HIS A 464 4.35 -21.11 -7.51
CA HIS A 464 4.97 -22.16 -8.32
C HIS A 464 3.97 -23.26 -8.69
N TRP A 465 3.08 -23.62 -7.78
CA TRP A 465 1.97 -24.51 -8.11
C TRP A 465 1.00 -23.90 -9.14
N ILE A 466 0.65 -22.61 -8.99
CA ILE A 466 -0.22 -21.90 -9.94
C ILE A 466 0.39 -21.82 -11.34
N ASP A 467 1.69 -21.54 -11.42
CA ASP A 467 2.43 -21.45 -12.69
C ASP A 467 2.66 -22.84 -13.32
N GLY A 468 2.45 -23.92 -12.56
CA GLY A 468 2.63 -25.31 -13.00
C GLY A 468 4.07 -25.82 -12.87
N LYS A 469 4.90 -25.15 -12.07
CA LYS A 469 6.26 -25.62 -11.72
C LYS A 469 6.21 -26.81 -10.77
N ASP A 470 5.23 -26.86 -9.87
CA ASP A 470 5.08 -27.88 -8.81
C ASP A 470 3.82 -28.76 -8.99
N GLY A 471 3.49 -29.13 -10.23
CA GLY A 471 2.36 -30.00 -10.59
C GLY A 471 1.42 -29.40 -11.63
N PRO A 472 0.23 -29.99 -11.85
CA PRO A 472 -0.73 -29.48 -12.83
C PRO A 472 -1.26 -28.11 -12.38
N ARG A 473 -1.32 -27.16 -13.31
CA ARG A 473 -1.87 -25.82 -13.04
C ARG A 473 -3.32 -25.93 -12.54
N PRO A 474 -3.67 -25.30 -11.41
CA PRO A 474 -5.05 -25.22 -10.99
C PRO A 474 -5.87 -24.41 -11.99
N ARG A 475 -7.10 -24.85 -12.25
CA ARG A 475 -8.07 -24.06 -13.00
C ARG A 475 -8.83 -23.16 -12.02
N PRO A 476 -8.78 -21.84 -12.17
CA PRO A 476 -9.58 -20.94 -11.33
C PRO A 476 -11.07 -21.17 -11.58
N VAL A 477 -11.90 -21.01 -10.55
CA VAL A 477 -13.36 -21.09 -10.70
C VAL A 477 -13.91 -19.80 -11.32
N ASN A 478 -14.88 -19.94 -12.21
CA ASN A 478 -15.45 -18.78 -12.91
C ASN A 478 -16.37 -17.97 -11.99
N TYR A 479 -16.31 -16.64 -12.08
CA TYR A 479 -17.28 -15.77 -11.43
C TYR A 479 -17.79 -14.67 -12.38
N PRO A 480 -19.09 -14.32 -12.36
CA PRO A 480 -19.61 -13.27 -13.24
C PRO A 480 -19.01 -11.90 -12.94
N TYR A 481 -18.71 -11.11 -13.97
CA TYR A 481 -18.35 -9.70 -13.82
C TYR A 481 -19.39 -8.95 -12.97
N GLY A 482 -18.94 -8.23 -11.94
CA GLY A 482 -19.78 -7.46 -11.03
C GLY A 482 -20.36 -8.28 -9.87
N SER A 483 -20.01 -9.56 -9.75
CA SER A 483 -20.39 -10.38 -8.59
C SER A 483 -19.49 -10.12 -7.37
N ARG A 484 -19.74 -10.79 -6.25
CA ARG A 484 -18.89 -10.70 -5.04
C ARG A 484 -17.64 -11.59 -5.11
N GLY A 485 -17.42 -12.26 -6.24
CA GLY A 485 -16.42 -13.30 -6.45
C GLY A 485 -17.06 -14.67 -6.66
N PRO A 486 -16.26 -15.75 -6.63
CA PRO A 486 -16.76 -17.11 -6.79
C PRO A 486 -17.83 -17.49 -5.76
N LYS A 487 -18.75 -18.39 -6.13
CA LYS A 487 -19.83 -18.85 -5.23
C LYS A 487 -19.25 -19.62 -4.04
N GLU A 488 -18.16 -20.32 -4.28
CA GLU A 488 -17.37 -21.11 -3.33
C GLU A 488 -16.76 -20.24 -2.22
N LEU A 489 -16.64 -18.92 -2.42
CA LEU A 489 -16.07 -18.01 -1.44
C LEU A 489 -16.80 -18.06 -0.10
N GLU A 490 -18.13 -18.23 -0.11
CA GLU A 490 -18.92 -18.28 1.11
C GLU A 490 -18.60 -19.52 1.95
N ALA A 491 -18.50 -20.68 1.30
CA ALA A 491 -18.07 -21.92 1.96
C ALA A 491 -16.62 -21.82 2.44
N PHE A 492 -15.74 -21.23 1.63
CA PHE A 492 -14.32 -21.04 1.94
C PHE A 492 -14.15 -20.20 3.23
N VAL A 493 -14.76 -19.01 3.33
CA VAL A 493 -14.61 -18.18 4.54
C VAL A 493 -15.28 -18.80 5.76
N LYS A 494 -16.37 -19.56 5.57
CA LYS A 494 -17.06 -20.28 6.65
C LYS A 494 -16.21 -21.41 7.23
N LYS A 495 -15.43 -22.12 6.40
CA LYS A 495 -14.43 -23.13 6.83
C LYS A 495 -13.46 -22.54 7.86
N TYR A 496 -13.06 -21.28 7.70
CA TYR A 496 -12.15 -20.56 8.60
C TYR A 496 -12.87 -19.74 9.69
N GLY A 497 -14.11 -20.11 10.02
CA GLY A 497 -14.82 -19.58 11.17
C GLY A 497 -15.43 -18.19 10.99
N PHE A 498 -15.46 -17.63 9.78
CA PHE A 498 -16.22 -16.40 9.55
C PHE A 498 -17.72 -16.68 9.57
N LYS A 499 -18.44 -16.00 10.47
CA LYS A 499 -19.91 -15.99 10.49
C LYS A 499 -20.41 -14.70 9.89
N ARG A 500 -21.04 -14.78 8.71
CA ARG A 500 -21.66 -13.60 8.11
C ARG A 500 -23.02 -13.37 8.77
N ASN A 501 -23.21 -12.20 9.38
CA ASN A 501 -24.54 -11.78 9.79
C ASN A 501 -25.31 -11.22 8.58
N THR A 502 -26.45 -11.81 8.27
CA THR A 502 -27.33 -11.44 7.14
C THR A 502 -28.65 -10.80 7.58
N GLU A 503 -28.94 -10.74 8.88
CA GLU A 503 -30.21 -10.23 9.40
C GLU A 503 -30.07 -8.84 10.02
N GLY A 504 -30.94 -7.91 9.59
CA GLY A 504 -31.24 -6.67 10.32
C GLY A 504 -30.16 -5.57 10.38
N TYR A 505 -28.97 -5.78 9.83
CA TYR A 505 -27.92 -4.76 9.79
C TYR A 505 -27.81 -4.10 8.40
N VAL A 506 -28.30 -2.86 8.31
CA VAL A 506 -28.14 -2.00 7.13
C VAL A 506 -27.41 -0.72 7.56
N TRP A 507 -26.28 -0.44 6.92
CA TRP A 507 -25.49 0.78 7.14
C TRP A 507 -25.71 1.74 5.97
N PRO A 508 -25.87 3.06 6.18
CA PRO A 508 -25.75 3.77 7.47
C PRO A 508 -27.05 3.88 8.28
N VAL A 509 -28.19 3.40 7.76
CA VAL A 509 -29.49 3.47 8.46
C VAL A 509 -30.13 2.09 8.48
N SER A 510 -30.36 1.57 9.69
CA SER A 510 -31.13 0.35 9.91
C SER A 510 -32.58 0.69 10.16
N SER A 511 -33.48 0.17 9.32
CA SER A 511 -34.93 0.33 9.52
C SER A 511 -35.40 -0.63 10.60
N LEU A 512 -36.12 -0.10 11.61
CA LEU A 512 -36.79 -0.95 12.59
C LEU A 512 -37.97 -1.72 12.00
N ALA A 513 -38.50 -1.31 10.83
CA ALA A 513 -39.59 -2.01 10.15
C ALA A 513 -39.16 -3.35 9.52
N SER A 514 -37.84 -3.60 9.43
CA SER A 514 -37.26 -4.84 8.92
C SER A 514 -36.75 -5.79 10.00
N LEU A 515 -36.97 -5.46 11.28
CA LEU A 515 -36.66 -6.27 12.47
C LEU A 515 -37.93 -6.86 13.06
#